data_AF-A0A1Z9RGU1-F1
#
_entry.id   AF-A0A1Z9RGU1-F1
#
_cell.length_a   1.000
_cell.length_b   1.000
_cell.length_c   1.000
_cell.angle_alpha   90.00
_cell.angle_beta   90.00
_cell.angle_gamma   90.00
#
_symmetry.space_group_name_H-M   'P 1'
#
loop_
_entity.id
_entity.type
_entity.pdbx_description
1 polymer ?
#
loop_
_entity_poly.entity_id
_entity_poly.type
_entity_poly.pdbx_seq_one_letter_code
_entity_poly.pdbx_strand_id
1 'polypeptide(L)'
;FEETYPARGISVVTKAWTDPDFKSALIKDAKSAIQDMGIHLESFADIICFAHDDNTHHIVVCTLCSCYPRTLLGMPPAWYKSRSYRSRVVHEPRKVLAEFGTDIADSTDVKVHDSNADMRYLILPEKPQGTEGWSEAELSKLISRDHLVGVRLPKIDKN
;
A
#
# COMPACT_ATOMS: atom_id res chain seq x y z
N PHE A 1 -6.64 15.83 9.49
CA PHE A 1 -5.78 14.66 9.78
C PHE A 1 -6.24 13.47 8.95
N GLU A 2 -7.38 12.84 9.24
CA GLU A 2 -7.85 11.65 8.49
C GLU A 2 -8.11 11.87 6.98
N GLU A 3 -8.39 13.10 6.52
CA GLU A 3 -8.51 13.40 5.07
C GLU A 3 -7.14 13.68 4.41
N THR A 4 -6.24 14.36 5.12
CA THR A 4 -4.96 14.83 4.59
C THR A 4 -3.95 13.71 4.40
N TYR A 5 -3.92 12.75 5.33
CA TYR A 5 -2.82 11.80 5.39
C TYR A 5 -2.98 10.56 4.49
N PRO A 6 -4.14 9.89 4.31
CA PRO A 6 -4.23 8.85 3.28
C PRO A 6 -4.07 9.44 1.86
N ALA A 7 -4.46 10.70 1.65
CA ALA A 7 -4.33 11.37 0.36
C ALA A 7 -2.88 11.46 -0.14
N ARG A 8 -1.89 11.60 0.75
CA ARG A 8 -0.46 11.63 0.37
C ARG A 8 -0.02 10.31 -0.26
N GLY A 9 -0.29 9.19 0.39
CA GLY A 9 0.02 7.87 -0.17
C GLY A 9 -0.72 7.59 -1.48
N ILE A 10 -1.98 8.04 -1.60
CA ILE A 10 -2.74 7.97 -2.84
C ILE A 10 -2.03 8.77 -3.95
N SER A 11 -1.58 10.00 -3.69
CA SER A 11 -0.85 10.80 -4.68
C SER A 11 0.46 10.14 -5.11
N VAL A 12 1.19 9.52 -4.18
CA VAL A 12 2.42 8.77 -4.50
C VAL A 12 2.14 7.61 -5.46
N VAL A 13 1.16 6.75 -5.14
CA VAL A 13 0.79 5.62 -6.00
C VAL A 13 0.25 6.09 -7.34
N THR A 14 -0.57 7.13 -7.35
CA THR A 14 -1.15 7.69 -8.57
C THR A 14 -0.06 8.22 -9.51
N LYS A 15 0.93 8.95 -8.98
CA LYS A 15 2.09 9.40 -9.76
C LYS A 15 2.89 8.20 -10.29
N ALA A 16 3.11 7.17 -9.49
CA ALA A 16 3.79 5.95 -9.94
C ALA A 16 3.03 5.19 -11.05
N TRP A 17 1.72 5.37 -11.17
CA TRP A 17 0.92 4.80 -12.26
C TRP A 17 0.99 5.61 -13.58
N THR A 18 1.38 6.88 -13.52
CA THR A 18 1.44 7.79 -14.68
C THR A 18 2.87 8.13 -15.09
N ASP A 19 3.86 7.90 -14.23
CA ASP A 19 5.26 8.28 -14.40
C ASP A 19 6.18 7.07 -14.13
N PRO A 20 6.65 6.37 -15.19
CA PRO A 20 7.51 5.19 -15.07
C PRO A 20 8.88 5.46 -14.42
N ASP A 21 9.43 6.66 -14.61
CA ASP A 21 10.70 7.06 -14.01
C ASP A 21 10.52 7.25 -12.50
N PHE A 22 9.44 7.92 -12.10
CA PHE A 22 9.07 8.02 -10.69
C PHE A 22 8.76 6.66 -10.07
N LYS A 23 8.05 5.77 -10.77
CA LYS A 23 7.81 4.39 -10.30
C LYS A 23 9.12 3.66 -10.02
N SER A 24 10.08 3.77 -10.93
CA SER A 24 11.39 3.13 -10.80
C SER A 24 12.17 3.72 -9.63
N ALA A 25 12.14 5.04 -9.45
CA ALA A 25 12.74 5.71 -8.30
C ALA A 25 12.08 5.30 -6.98
N LEU A 26 10.75 5.26 -6.93
CA LEU A 26 9.95 4.90 -5.75
C LEU A 26 10.25 3.47 -5.28
N ILE A 27 10.39 2.50 -6.19
CA ILE A 27 10.73 1.11 -5.84
C ILE A 27 12.17 1.00 -5.34
N LYS A 28 13.08 1.81 -5.88
CA LYS A 28 14.51 1.78 -5.51
C LYS A 28 14.80 2.46 -4.16
N ASP A 29 14.22 3.64 -3.94
CA ASP A 29 14.39 4.45 -2.73
C ASP A 29 13.12 5.29 -2.52
N ALA A 30 12.16 4.70 -1.80
CA ALA A 30 10.84 5.31 -1.67
C ALA A 30 10.90 6.60 -0.84
N LYS A 31 11.74 6.65 0.20
CA LYS A 31 11.83 7.83 1.07
C LYS A 31 12.31 9.04 0.30
N SER A 32 13.40 8.92 -0.46
CA SER A 32 13.93 10.01 -1.28
C SER A 32 12.93 10.43 -2.36
N ALA A 33 12.37 9.47 -3.12
CA ALA A 33 11.40 9.76 -4.17
C ALA A 33 10.15 10.50 -3.66
N ILE A 34 9.63 10.10 -2.49
CA ILE A 34 8.47 10.76 -1.87
C ILE A 34 8.84 12.16 -1.36
N GLN A 35 10.05 12.35 -0.84
CA GLN A 35 10.53 13.68 -0.41
C GLN A 35 10.69 14.64 -1.59
N ASP A 36 11.12 14.16 -2.76
CA ASP A 36 11.21 14.96 -4.00
C ASP A 36 9.84 15.46 -4.49
N MET A 37 8.74 14.78 -4.10
CA MET A 37 7.37 15.28 -4.31
C MET A 37 6.99 16.42 -3.34
N GLY A 38 7.89 16.83 -2.44
CA GLY A 38 7.61 17.79 -1.38
C GLY A 38 6.86 17.20 -0.18
N ILE A 39 6.78 15.87 -0.06
CA ILE A 39 6.12 15.20 1.07
C ILE A 39 7.15 14.93 2.16
N HIS A 40 7.04 15.67 3.26
CA HIS A 40 7.88 15.43 4.44
C HIS A 40 7.42 14.19 5.22
N LEU A 41 8.35 13.25 5.38
CA LEU A 41 8.18 11.97 6.06
C LEU A 41 8.82 11.97 7.46
N GLU A 42 8.49 10.96 8.25
CA GLU A 42 9.13 10.67 9.53
C GLU A 42 10.65 10.55 9.39
N SER A 43 11.40 11.20 10.28
CA SER A 43 12.87 11.14 10.27
C SER A 43 13.42 9.82 10.79
N PHE A 44 12.74 9.22 11.78
CA PHE A 44 13.20 8.05 12.52
C PHE A 44 13.01 6.72 11.78
N ALA A 45 12.16 6.67 10.75
CA ALA A 45 11.88 5.45 10.01
C ALA A 45 12.18 5.63 8.52
N ASP A 46 12.59 4.55 7.87
CA ASP A 46 12.66 4.50 6.42
C ASP A 46 11.31 4.08 5.81
N ILE A 47 11.09 4.40 4.54
CA ILE A 47 9.93 3.93 3.78
C ILE A 47 10.44 2.99 2.68
N ILE A 48 9.94 1.76 2.65
CA ILE A 48 10.15 0.82 1.54
C ILE A 48 8.84 0.69 0.76
N CYS A 49 8.94 0.81 -0.56
CA CYS A 49 7.83 0.53 -1.46
C CYS A 49 7.96 -0.88 -2.04
N PHE A 50 6.93 -1.71 -1.89
CA PHE A 50 6.83 -3.00 -2.58
C PHE A 50 5.73 -2.93 -3.63
N ALA A 51 6.09 -3.20 -4.89
CA ALA A 51 5.13 -3.25 -5.98
C ALA A 51 4.53 -4.65 -6.12
N HIS A 52 3.21 -4.72 -6.29
CA HIS A 52 2.59 -5.93 -6.80
C HIS A 52 3.10 -6.23 -8.21
N ASP A 53 3.16 -7.51 -8.54
CA ASP A 53 3.38 -8.03 -9.89
C ASP A 53 2.54 -9.30 -10.10
N ASP A 54 2.52 -9.82 -11.33
CA ASP A 54 1.77 -11.02 -11.74
C ASP A 54 1.99 -12.24 -10.82
N ASN A 55 3.16 -12.32 -10.18
CA ASN A 55 3.58 -13.46 -9.38
C ASN A 55 3.61 -13.17 -7.88
N THR A 56 3.54 -11.90 -7.44
CA THR A 56 3.74 -11.52 -6.05
C THR A 56 2.71 -10.51 -5.54
N HIS A 57 1.96 -10.93 -4.51
CA HIS A 57 1.10 -10.07 -3.70
C HIS A 57 1.78 -9.72 -2.38
N HIS A 58 1.92 -8.44 -2.07
CA HIS A 58 2.51 -7.93 -0.84
C HIS A 58 1.44 -7.42 0.15
N ILE A 59 1.61 -7.69 1.44
CA ILE A 59 0.71 -7.22 2.51
C ILE A 59 1.52 -6.78 3.73
N VAL A 60 1.06 -5.76 4.44
CA VAL A 60 1.80 -5.14 5.57
C VAL A 60 1.12 -5.41 6.90
N VAL A 61 1.91 -5.70 7.94
CA VAL A 61 1.44 -5.83 9.33
C VAL A 61 2.44 -5.24 10.30
N CYS A 62 2.00 -5.01 11.54
CA CYS A 62 2.87 -4.90 12.69
C CYS A 62 2.36 -5.86 13.77
N THR A 63 2.96 -7.05 13.85
CA THR A 63 2.48 -8.11 14.75
C THR A 63 2.59 -7.69 16.22
N LEU A 64 3.63 -6.95 16.57
CA LEU A 64 3.92 -6.53 17.94
C LEU A 64 3.05 -5.38 18.45
N CYS A 65 2.65 -4.45 17.59
CA CYS A 65 1.86 -3.29 18.02
C CYS A 65 0.98 -2.70 16.90
N SER A 66 1.45 -1.63 16.25
CA SER A 66 0.71 -0.86 15.23
C SER A 66 1.61 0.08 14.42
N CYS A 67 2.88 -0.31 14.20
CA CYS A 67 3.81 0.43 13.36
C CYS A 67 3.19 0.66 11.97
N TYR A 68 3.24 1.92 11.52
CA TYR A 68 2.53 2.41 10.34
C TYR A 68 3.18 3.73 9.88
N PRO A 69 3.27 4.04 8.56
CA PRO A 69 3.87 5.29 8.07
C PRO A 69 2.88 6.45 8.20
N ARG A 70 2.80 7.08 9.38
CA ARG A 70 1.69 7.98 9.73
C ARG A 70 1.76 9.32 9.00
N THR A 71 2.95 9.84 8.75
CA THR A 71 3.13 11.06 7.94
C THR A 71 2.77 10.86 6.47
N LEU A 72 2.70 9.61 6.00
CA LEU A 72 2.35 9.25 4.63
C LEU A 72 0.92 8.75 4.48
N LEU A 73 0.39 7.99 5.44
CA LEU A 73 -0.87 7.24 5.33
C LEU A 73 -1.89 7.54 6.44
N GLY A 74 -1.52 8.34 7.45
CA GLY A 74 -2.38 8.71 8.57
C GLY A 74 -2.39 7.69 9.69
N MET A 75 -3.41 7.72 10.55
CA MET A 75 -3.51 6.73 11.62
C MET A 75 -3.84 5.35 11.04
N PRO A 76 -3.25 4.27 11.60
CA PRO A 76 -3.64 2.92 11.20
C PRO A 76 -5.11 2.67 11.56
N PRO A 77 -5.88 2.02 10.66
CA PRO A 77 -7.27 1.70 10.92
C PRO A 77 -7.43 0.75 12.12
N ALA A 78 -8.64 0.72 12.70
CA ALA A 78 -8.93 -0.13 13.86
C ALA A 78 -8.63 -1.62 13.59
N TRP A 79 -8.96 -2.10 12.38
CA TRP A 79 -8.71 -3.49 11.98
C TRP A 79 -7.21 -3.83 11.95
N TYR A 80 -6.35 -2.90 11.53
CA TYR A 80 -4.89 -3.13 11.46
C TYR A 80 -4.28 -3.31 12.85
N LYS A 81 -4.81 -2.59 13.85
CA LYS A 81 -4.40 -2.69 15.25
C LYS A 81 -4.96 -3.94 15.96
N SER A 82 -5.97 -4.59 15.36
CA SER A 82 -6.69 -5.69 15.99
C SER A 82 -5.82 -6.94 16.14
N ARG A 83 -6.05 -7.71 17.20
CA ARG A 83 -5.40 -9.01 17.40
C ARG A 83 -5.75 -9.99 16.27
N SER A 84 -6.99 -9.93 15.77
CA SER A 84 -7.45 -10.79 14.66
C SER A 84 -6.54 -10.63 13.45
N TYR A 85 -6.34 -9.41 12.97
CA TYR A 85 -5.44 -9.15 11.84
C TYR A 85 -3.99 -9.54 12.18
N ARG A 86 -3.46 -8.97 13.25
CA ARG A 86 -2.02 -9.06 13.61
C ARG A 86 -1.52 -10.48 13.85
N SER A 87 -2.36 -11.34 14.41
CA SER A 87 -1.97 -12.74 14.68
C SER A 87 -2.18 -13.66 13.49
N ARG A 88 -3.17 -13.38 12.63
CA ARG A 88 -3.56 -14.32 11.56
C ARG A 88 -2.87 -14.05 10.25
N VAL A 89 -2.62 -12.79 9.88
CA VAL A 89 -2.10 -12.43 8.56
C VAL A 89 -0.72 -13.04 8.28
N VAL A 90 0.08 -13.31 9.32
CA VAL A 90 1.39 -13.98 9.19
C VAL A 90 1.32 -15.51 9.08
N HIS A 91 0.16 -16.11 9.34
CA HIS A 91 -0.04 -17.57 9.32
C HIS A 91 -0.99 -18.03 8.20
N GLU A 92 -2.04 -17.26 7.94
CA GLU A 92 -3.06 -17.57 6.94
C GLU A 92 -3.44 -16.32 6.11
N PRO A 93 -2.46 -15.65 5.46
CA PRO A 93 -2.66 -14.39 4.77
C PRO A 93 -3.77 -14.45 3.72
N ARG A 94 -3.86 -15.54 2.93
CA ARG A 94 -4.90 -15.71 1.90
C ARG A 94 -6.32 -15.71 2.48
N LYS A 95 -6.53 -16.36 3.63
CA LYS A 95 -7.85 -16.36 4.28
C LYS A 95 -8.20 -14.98 4.84
N VAL A 96 -7.22 -14.30 5.43
CA VAL A 96 -7.41 -12.91 5.89
C VAL A 96 -7.75 -12.01 4.70
N LEU A 97 -7.05 -12.12 3.58
CA LEU A 97 -7.33 -11.38 2.35
C LEU A 97 -8.75 -11.67 1.81
N ALA A 98 -9.19 -12.92 1.82
CA ALA A 98 -10.55 -13.29 1.42
C ALA A 98 -11.63 -12.60 2.29
N GLU A 99 -11.39 -12.43 3.60
CA GLU A 99 -12.29 -11.66 4.49
C GLU A 99 -12.38 -10.18 4.11
N PHE A 100 -11.34 -9.61 3.49
CA PHE A 100 -11.37 -8.26 2.92
C PHE A 100 -12.01 -8.20 1.53
N GLY A 101 -12.32 -9.34 0.91
CA GLY A 101 -12.85 -9.45 -0.46
C GLY A 101 -11.76 -9.56 -1.54
N THR A 102 -10.57 -10.03 -1.16
CA THR A 102 -9.40 -10.15 -2.03
C THR A 102 -9.00 -11.61 -2.16
N ASP A 103 -9.38 -12.23 -3.27
CA ASP A 103 -8.98 -13.59 -3.62
C ASP A 103 -7.68 -13.54 -4.44
N ILE A 104 -6.63 -14.17 -3.93
CA ILE A 104 -5.33 -14.27 -4.61
C ILE A 104 -5.15 -15.70 -5.12
N ALA A 105 -4.86 -15.85 -6.40
CA ALA A 105 -4.64 -17.13 -7.05
C ALA A 105 -3.55 -17.95 -6.34
N ASP A 106 -3.71 -19.28 -6.31
CA ASP A 106 -2.76 -20.18 -5.65
C ASP A 106 -1.34 -20.10 -6.26
N SER A 107 -1.24 -19.71 -7.52
CA SER A 107 0.03 -19.50 -8.25
C SER A 107 0.77 -18.21 -7.89
N THR A 108 0.13 -17.26 -7.21
CA THR A 108 0.72 -15.96 -6.85
C THR A 108 1.26 -16.02 -5.43
N ASP A 109 2.54 -15.75 -5.21
CA ASP A 109 3.15 -15.70 -3.89
C ASP A 109 2.56 -14.58 -3.03
N VAL A 110 2.28 -14.85 -1.76
CA VAL A 110 1.83 -13.81 -0.81
C VAL A 110 2.95 -13.52 0.18
N LYS A 111 3.54 -12.31 0.10
CA LYS A 111 4.62 -11.84 0.96
C LYS A 111 4.09 -10.89 2.04
N VAL A 112 4.20 -11.31 3.29
CA VAL A 112 3.78 -10.53 4.46
C VAL A 112 4.99 -9.78 5.04
N HIS A 113 4.87 -8.46 5.13
CA HIS A 113 5.90 -7.56 5.65
C HIS A 113 5.56 -7.11 7.06
N ASP A 114 6.31 -7.61 8.05
CA ASP A 114 6.13 -7.25 9.45
C ASP A 114 7.00 -6.04 9.83
N SER A 115 6.36 -4.98 10.30
CA SER A 115 6.96 -3.71 10.71
C SER A 115 7.51 -3.81 12.13
N ASN A 116 8.55 -4.63 12.32
CA ASN A 116 9.17 -4.95 13.61
C ASN A 116 10.42 -4.08 13.94
N ALA A 117 10.86 -3.25 13.01
CA ALA A 117 12.02 -2.35 13.16
C ALA A 117 11.67 -0.92 12.69
N ASP A 118 12.69 -0.14 12.36
CA ASP A 118 12.55 1.25 11.88
C ASP A 118 12.24 1.35 10.38
N MET A 119 11.65 0.31 9.80
CA MET A 119 11.11 0.33 8.43
C MET A 119 9.59 0.49 8.47
N ARG A 120 9.05 1.27 7.56
CA ARG A 120 7.62 1.30 7.24
C ARG A 120 7.43 0.99 5.77
N TYR A 121 6.27 0.44 5.45
CA TYR A 121 6.02 -0.10 4.13
C TYR A 121 4.87 0.63 3.46
N LEU A 122 5.05 0.88 2.15
CA LEU A 122 4.01 1.28 1.22
C LEU A 122 3.85 0.16 0.20
N ILE A 123 2.61 -0.26 -0.06
CA ILE A 123 2.33 -1.14 -1.18
C ILE A 123 1.96 -0.30 -2.40
N LEU A 124 2.63 -0.56 -3.52
CA LEU A 124 2.28 -0.05 -4.84
C LEU A 124 1.41 -1.09 -5.55
N PRO A 125 0.07 -0.93 -5.56
CA PRO A 125 -0.80 -1.82 -6.30
C PRO A 125 -0.63 -1.69 -7.81
N GLU A 126 -1.06 -2.70 -8.55
CA GLU A 126 -1.14 -2.61 -10.01
C GLU A 126 -2.22 -1.62 -10.45
N LYS A 127 -1.94 -0.90 -11.55
CA LYS A 127 -2.90 -0.01 -12.17
C LYS A 127 -3.99 -0.85 -12.85
N PRO A 128 -5.28 -0.66 -12.53
CA PRO A 128 -6.35 -1.42 -13.19
C PRO A 128 -6.35 -1.24 -14.71
N GLN A 129 -6.50 -2.34 -15.45
CA GLN A 129 -6.74 -2.30 -16.89
C GLN A 129 -8.02 -1.50 -17.21
N GLY A 130 -8.06 -0.81 -18.35
CA GLY A 130 -9.20 0.03 -18.71
C GLY A 130 -9.12 1.47 -18.18
N THR A 131 -7.99 1.83 -17.57
CA THR A 131 -7.69 3.20 -17.11
C THR A 131 -6.66 3.91 -17.99
N GLU A 132 -6.53 3.47 -19.25
CA GLU A 132 -5.67 4.11 -20.24
C GLU A 132 -6.16 5.54 -20.49
N GLY A 133 -5.24 6.51 -20.46
CA GLY A 133 -5.55 7.94 -20.65
C GLY A 133 -6.26 8.63 -19.48
N TRP A 134 -6.59 7.94 -18.39
CA TRP A 134 -7.16 8.57 -17.20
C TRP A 134 -6.16 9.55 -16.58
N SER A 135 -6.68 10.69 -16.13
CA SER A 135 -5.92 11.67 -15.37
C SER A 135 -5.55 11.14 -13.98
N GLU A 136 -4.53 11.73 -13.35
CA GLU A 136 -4.19 11.41 -11.96
C GLU A 136 -5.39 11.63 -11.01
N ALA A 137 -6.19 12.67 -11.26
CA ALA A 137 -7.39 12.95 -10.47
C ALA A 137 -8.45 11.84 -10.58
N GLU A 138 -8.57 11.17 -11.73
CA GLU A 138 -9.49 10.04 -11.90
C GLU A 138 -8.91 8.76 -11.28
N LEU A 139 -7.62 8.49 -11.51
CA LEU A 139 -6.93 7.33 -10.96
C LEU A 139 -6.90 7.32 -9.44
N SER A 140 -6.69 8.48 -8.81
CA SER A 140 -6.67 8.61 -7.35
C SER A 140 -7.98 8.15 -6.69
N LYS A 141 -9.12 8.23 -7.37
CA LYS A 141 -10.43 7.77 -6.87
C LYS A 141 -10.53 6.25 -6.75
N LEU A 142 -9.68 5.50 -7.47
CA LEU A 142 -9.62 4.04 -7.42
C LEU A 142 -8.79 3.54 -6.23
N ILE A 143 -8.05 4.43 -5.56
CA ILE A 143 -7.13 4.05 -4.49
C ILE A 143 -7.75 4.37 -3.14
N SER A 144 -7.74 3.37 -2.26
CA SER A 144 -8.10 3.52 -0.86
C SER A 144 -6.90 3.14 0.01
N ARG A 145 -6.96 3.48 1.30
CA ARG A 145 -5.93 3.10 2.29
C ARG A 145 -5.67 1.59 2.30
N ASP A 146 -6.69 0.77 2.05
CA ASP A 146 -6.57 -0.68 2.05
C ASP A 146 -5.64 -1.20 0.93
N HIS A 147 -5.54 -0.47 -0.18
CA HIS A 147 -4.63 -0.79 -1.28
C HIS A 147 -3.17 -0.48 -0.92
N LEU A 148 -2.95 0.58 -0.13
CA LEU A 148 -1.62 1.05 0.27
C LEU A 148 -0.92 0.14 1.29
N VAL A 149 -1.66 -0.83 1.83
CA VAL A 149 -1.19 -1.87 2.76
C VAL A 149 -1.42 -3.28 2.22
N GLY A 150 -1.97 -3.40 1.01
CA GLY A 150 -2.11 -4.67 0.30
C GLY A 150 -3.22 -5.59 0.79
N VAL A 151 -4.25 -5.10 1.49
CA VAL A 151 -5.40 -5.95 1.88
C VAL A 151 -6.50 -5.98 0.81
N ARG A 152 -6.47 -5.04 -0.13
CA ARG A 152 -7.38 -4.95 -1.28
C ARG A 152 -6.63 -4.61 -2.57
N LEU A 153 -7.25 -4.91 -3.70
CA LEU A 153 -6.80 -4.51 -5.04
C LEU A 153 -7.74 -3.44 -5.60
N PRO A 154 -7.20 -2.35 -6.20
CA PRO A 154 -8.01 -1.37 -6.93
C PRO A 154 -8.78 -2.04 -8.06
N LYS A 155 -10.05 -1.66 -8.26
CA LYS A 155 -10.92 -2.15 -9.33
C LYS A 155 -11.68 -0.97 -9.94
N ILE A 156 -11.99 -1.05 -11.23
CA ILE A 156 -13.01 -0.19 -11.83
C ILE A 156 -14.36 -0.80 -11.45
N ASP A 157 -15.20 -0.05 -10.75
CA ASP A 157 -16.59 -0.46 -10.53
C ASP A 157 -17.27 -0.55 -11.89
N LYS A 158 -17.57 -1.78 -12.33
CA LYS A 158 -18.45 -2.00 -13.47
C LYS A 158 -19.87 -1.80 -12.96
N ASN A 159 -20.47 -0.65 -13.26
CA ASN A 159 -21.92 -0.47 -13.17
C ASN A 159 -22.65 -1.58 -13.94
#